data_AF-A0A9E5YDQ9-F1
#
_entry.id   AF-A0A9E5YDQ9-F1
#
_cell.length_a   1.000
_cell.length_b   1.000
_cell.length_c   1.000
_cell.angle_alpha   90.00
_cell.angle_beta   90.00
_cell.angle_gamma   90.00
#
_symmetry.space_group_name_H-M   'P 1'
#
loop_
_entity.id
_entity.type
_entity.pdbx_description
1 polymer ?
#
loop_
_entity_poly.entity_id
_entity_poly.type
_entity_poly.pdbx_seq_one_letter_code
_entity_poly.pdbx_strand_id
1 'polypeptide(L)'
;MLSDKLVEFIKKDPTNGVIHFNIYALTNYDKMTPEAQKKADELQEMMIKYVDEAVSKLPESPLKRKTKRLSKGAKGKRLHADTHINFLESPVSSPPKLYVKVRKLFIEHLQTIMDFYQDILDGGTLSGVATFSKLSLLAACMDELLVAFHLSQRAMGGQAFSHLRTIYEAVDLIDLFNREPEAADLWTSGKPWQKVWDELSPGKVRQKLGKGAIFKDIYSLVSGMGAHPSFDMMRSRCRKAIELSEKGNPMILIKIGGSRSSKETVFSHFLLLLSIIMIMGMMIASFERRLNAEEAESAMTKCCMDYADLFDEYLNKPAKEAGMKIDGTAREVMEKLIKALFKEK
;
A
#
# COMPACT_ATOMS: atom_id res chain seq x y z
N MET A 1 -6.53 38.07 -23.11
CA MET A 1 -5.23 37.45 -22.76
C MET A 1 -5.29 35.92 -22.71
N LEU A 2 -6.04 35.27 -21.79
CA LEU A 2 -6.17 33.79 -21.82
C LEU A 2 -6.94 33.27 -23.06
N SER A 3 -8.02 33.94 -23.46
CA SER A 3 -8.77 33.62 -24.68
C SER A 3 -7.88 33.65 -25.92
N ASP A 4 -7.01 34.65 -26.01
CA ASP A 4 -6.11 34.83 -27.15
C ASP A 4 -5.04 33.73 -27.17
N LYS A 5 -4.55 33.33 -25.99
CA LYS A 5 -3.64 32.20 -25.84
C LYS A 5 -4.30 30.86 -26.20
N LEU A 6 -5.55 30.63 -25.82
CA LEU A 6 -6.28 29.42 -26.22
C LEU A 6 -6.39 29.33 -27.75
N VAL A 7 -6.77 30.43 -28.41
CA VAL A 7 -6.85 30.50 -29.87
C VAL A 7 -5.48 30.29 -30.51
N GLU A 8 -4.42 30.85 -29.93
CA GLU A 8 -3.04 30.65 -30.40
C GLU A 8 -2.64 29.16 -30.33
N PHE A 9 -2.90 28.48 -29.20
CA PHE A 9 -2.58 27.05 -29.06
C PHE A 9 -3.41 26.16 -30.00
N ILE A 10 -4.71 26.43 -30.16
CA ILE A 10 -5.57 25.67 -31.09
C ILE A 10 -5.13 25.90 -32.55
N LYS A 11 -4.77 27.13 -32.94
CA LYS A 11 -4.26 27.41 -34.29
C LYS A 11 -2.93 26.70 -34.55
N LYS A 12 -2.07 26.61 -33.53
CA LYS A 12 -0.75 25.98 -33.63
C LYS A 12 -0.84 24.46 -33.66
N ASP A 13 -1.77 23.87 -32.91
CA ASP A 13 -2.02 22.44 -32.89
C ASP A 13 -3.53 22.20 -32.70
N PRO A 14 -4.29 21.99 -33.79
CA PRO A 14 -5.74 21.75 -33.69
C PRO A 14 -6.10 20.48 -32.91
N THR A 15 -5.18 19.53 -32.80
CA THR A 15 -5.43 18.23 -32.14
C THR A 15 -5.15 18.31 -30.64
N ASN A 16 -4.04 18.94 -30.24
CA ASN A 16 -3.62 19.01 -28.83
C ASN A 16 -3.62 20.44 -28.25
N GLY A 17 -4.05 21.45 -28.99
CA GLY A 17 -3.99 22.85 -28.59
C GLY A 17 -4.74 23.12 -27.29
N VAL A 18 -5.86 22.43 -27.06
CA VAL A 18 -6.58 22.47 -25.79
C VAL A 18 -5.75 21.88 -24.64
N ILE A 19 -5.05 20.76 -24.86
CA ILE A 19 -4.18 20.14 -23.86
C ILE A 19 -3.01 21.07 -23.52
N HIS A 20 -2.35 21.62 -24.53
CA HIS A 20 -1.24 22.56 -24.34
C HIS A 20 -1.68 23.84 -23.61
N PHE A 21 -2.87 24.36 -23.93
CA PHE A 21 -3.44 25.48 -23.22
C PHE A 21 -3.68 25.16 -21.74
N ASN A 22 -4.22 23.98 -21.42
CA ASN A 22 -4.45 23.59 -20.02
C ASN A 22 -3.16 23.41 -19.23
N ILE A 23 -2.13 22.81 -19.83
CA ILE A 23 -0.81 22.72 -19.21
C ILE A 23 -0.27 24.12 -18.94
N TYR A 24 -0.37 25.02 -19.92
CA TYR A 24 0.02 26.42 -19.76
C TYR A 24 -0.76 27.10 -18.62
N ALA A 25 -2.08 26.91 -18.57
CA ALA A 25 -2.93 27.54 -17.59
C ALA A 25 -2.60 27.06 -16.16
N LEU A 26 -2.46 25.75 -15.95
CA LEU A 26 -2.09 25.16 -14.66
C LEU A 26 -0.68 25.60 -14.21
N THR A 27 0.29 25.62 -15.13
CA THR A 27 1.69 25.98 -14.81
C THR A 27 1.84 27.45 -14.40
N ASN A 28 0.93 28.30 -14.86
CA ASN A 28 0.98 29.75 -14.61
C ASN A 28 -0.16 30.23 -13.69
N TYR A 29 -0.95 29.33 -13.10
CA TYR A 29 -2.16 29.65 -12.38
C TYR A 29 -1.94 30.69 -11.27
N ASP A 30 -0.92 30.50 -10.43
CA ASP A 30 -0.58 31.42 -9.33
C ASP A 30 -0.08 32.80 -9.79
N LYS A 31 0.29 32.93 -11.07
CA LYS A 31 0.77 34.18 -11.68
C LYS A 31 -0.34 34.92 -12.46
N MET A 32 -1.52 34.32 -12.58
CA MET A 32 -2.66 34.91 -13.26
C MET A 32 -3.35 35.95 -12.39
N THR A 33 -4.06 36.90 -13.01
CA THR A 33 -4.98 37.78 -12.27
C THR A 33 -6.16 36.96 -11.73
N PRO A 34 -6.87 37.42 -10.69
CA PRO A 34 -8.05 36.73 -10.16
C PRO A 34 -9.12 36.42 -11.22
N GLU A 35 -9.34 37.32 -12.18
CA GLU A 35 -10.31 37.11 -13.27
C GLU A 35 -9.85 36.03 -14.24
N ALA A 36 -8.54 35.94 -14.47
CA ALA A 36 -7.91 34.92 -15.30
C ALA A 36 -7.95 33.54 -14.64
N GLN A 37 -7.70 33.47 -13.32
CA GLN A 37 -7.87 32.26 -12.50
C GLN A 37 -9.30 31.76 -12.56
N LYS A 38 -10.29 32.63 -12.31
CA LYS A 38 -11.71 32.29 -12.41
C LYS A 38 -12.10 31.68 -13.76
N LYS A 39 -11.59 32.24 -14.87
CA LYS A 39 -11.84 31.68 -16.21
C LYS A 39 -11.16 30.34 -16.43
N ALA A 40 -9.98 30.13 -15.86
CA ALA A 40 -9.29 28.84 -15.91
C ALA A 40 -10.09 27.78 -15.13
N ASP A 41 -10.62 28.13 -13.95
CA ASP A 41 -11.50 27.26 -13.16
C ASP A 41 -12.78 26.90 -13.92
N GLU A 42 -13.47 27.89 -14.48
CA GLU A 42 -14.68 27.67 -15.29
C GLU A 42 -14.43 26.73 -16.48
N LEU A 43 -13.28 26.89 -17.16
CA LEU A 43 -12.90 25.99 -18.24
C LEU A 43 -12.58 24.58 -17.72
N GLN A 44 -11.87 24.47 -16.60
CA GLN A 44 -11.57 23.18 -15.99
C GLN A 44 -12.84 22.43 -15.60
N GLU A 45 -13.79 23.11 -14.95
CA GLU A 45 -15.10 22.55 -14.62
C GLU A 45 -15.87 22.07 -15.86
N MET A 46 -15.86 22.88 -16.93
CA MET A 46 -16.51 22.53 -18.19
C MET A 46 -15.89 21.27 -18.81
N MET A 47 -14.56 21.19 -18.88
CA MET A 47 -13.87 20.01 -19.42
C MET A 47 -14.12 18.76 -18.58
N ILE A 48 -14.09 18.89 -17.25
CA ILE A 48 -14.40 17.81 -16.33
C ILE A 48 -15.81 17.28 -16.60
N LYS A 49 -16.80 18.18 -16.79
CA LYS A 49 -18.18 17.80 -17.12
C LYS A 49 -18.25 17.05 -18.45
N TYR A 50 -17.59 17.55 -19.51
CA TYR A 50 -17.53 16.86 -20.80
C TYR A 50 -16.89 15.47 -20.69
N VAL A 51 -15.80 15.34 -19.93
CA VAL A 51 -15.14 14.05 -19.69
C VAL A 51 -16.06 13.10 -18.94
N ASP A 52 -16.74 13.54 -17.90
CA ASP A 52 -17.69 12.71 -17.17
C ASP A 52 -18.84 12.22 -18.04
N GLU A 53 -19.42 13.10 -18.85
CA GLU A 53 -20.48 12.76 -19.79
C GLU A 53 -19.98 11.74 -20.83
N ALA A 54 -18.78 11.90 -21.37
CA ALA A 54 -18.17 10.95 -22.30
C ALA A 54 -17.89 9.59 -21.62
N VAL A 55 -17.29 9.60 -20.43
CA VAL A 55 -16.96 8.40 -19.63
C VAL A 55 -18.22 7.64 -19.23
N SER A 56 -19.31 8.32 -18.91
CA SER A 56 -20.58 7.69 -18.54
C SER A 56 -21.15 6.79 -19.65
N LYS A 57 -20.84 7.11 -20.91
CA LYS A 57 -21.30 6.38 -22.11
C LYS A 57 -20.36 5.23 -22.51
N LEU A 58 -19.14 5.16 -21.95
CA LEU A 58 -18.20 4.09 -22.25
C LEU A 58 -18.66 2.76 -21.62
N PRO A 59 -18.41 1.62 -22.28
CA PRO A 59 -18.57 0.31 -21.66
C PRO A 59 -17.58 0.14 -20.50
N GLU A 60 -17.93 -0.71 -19.55
CA GLU A 60 -17.06 -1.02 -18.42
C GLU A 60 -15.75 -1.63 -18.92
N SER A 61 -14.63 -0.97 -18.61
CA SER A 61 -13.29 -1.31 -19.11
C SER A 61 -12.21 -0.67 -18.24
N PRO A 62 -10.96 -1.17 -18.27
CA PRO A 62 -9.84 -0.52 -17.58
C PRO A 62 -9.68 0.95 -17.97
N LEU A 63 -9.89 1.28 -19.26
CA LEU A 63 -9.82 2.65 -19.75
C LEU A 63 -10.89 3.55 -19.11
N LYS A 64 -12.15 3.07 -19.05
CA LYS A 64 -13.23 3.82 -18.40
C LYS A 64 -12.91 4.13 -16.94
N ARG A 65 -12.43 3.13 -16.18
CA ARG A 65 -12.04 3.30 -14.77
C ARG A 65 -10.91 4.30 -14.60
N LYS A 66 -9.83 4.13 -15.37
CA LYS A 66 -8.71 5.07 -15.38
C LYS A 66 -9.17 6.50 -15.65
N THR A 67 -10.01 6.73 -16.66
CA THR A 67 -10.50 8.07 -16.98
C THR A 67 -11.43 8.62 -15.89
N LYS A 68 -12.29 7.79 -15.29
CA LYS A 68 -13.12 8.18 -14.14
C LYS A 68 -12.27 8.62 -12.94
N ARG A 69 -11.20 7.88 -12.63
CA ARG A 69 -10.25 8.24 -11.56
C ARG A 69 -9.51 9.54 -11.87
N LEU A 70 -9.09 9.76 -13.13
CA LEU A 70 -8.48 11.02 -13.56
C LEU A 70 -9.43 12.21 -13.41
N SER A 71 -10.70 12.07 -13.85
CA SER A 71 -11.73 13.10 -13.65
C SER A 71 -11.92 13.42 -12.17
N LYS A 72 -11.97 12.40 -11.31
CA LYS A 72 -12.01 12.59 -9.85
C LYS A 72 -10.79 13.30 -9.29
N GLY A 73 -9.60 12.98 -9.79
CA GLY A 73 -8.36 13.66 -9.41
C GLY A 73 -8.41 15.14 -9.76
N ALA A 74 -8.91 15.48 -10.96
CA ALA A 74 -9.11 16.86 -11.38
C ALA A 74 -10.13 17.63 -10.53
N LYS A 75 -11.01 16.93 -9.79
CA LYS A 75 -11.95 17.49 -8.81
C LYS A 75 -11.41 17.52 -7.37
N GLY A 76 -10.17 17.06 -7.13
CA GLY A 76 -9.62 16.89 -5.78
C GLY A 76 -10.31 15.79 -4.96
N LYS A 77 -10.98 14.83 -5.62
CA LYS A 77 -11.76 13.76 -4.96
C LYS A 77 -11.15 12.36 -5.10
N ARG A 78 -9.99 12.24 -5.75
CA ARG A 78 -9.25 10.98 -5.84
C ARG A 78 -8.24 10.91 -4.70
N LEU A 79 -8.11 9.73 -4.10
CA LEU A 79 -7.01 9.44 -3.18
C LEU A 79 -5.69 9.39 -3.96
N HIS A 80 -4.68 10.10 -3.44
CA HIS A 80 -3.38 10.27 -4.08
C HIS A 80 -2.28 9.77 -3.14
N ALA A 81 -1.63 8.65 -3.48
CA ALA A 81 -0.68 7.98 -2.61
C ALA A 81 0.51 8.89 -2.24
N ASP A 82 1.01 9.67 -3.18
CA ASP A 82 2.07 10.65 -2.97
C ASP A 82 1.67 11.73 -1.96
N THR A 83 0.43 12.22 -2.01
CA THR A 83 -0.10 13.21 -1.07
C THR A 83 -0.10 12.65 0.35
N HIS A 84 -0.59 11.42 0.54
CA HIS A 84 -0.62 10.77 1.85
C HIS A 84 0.78 10.42 2.37
N ILE A 85 1.68 9.98 1.49
CA ILE A 85 3.07 9.69 1.85
C ILE A 85 3.79 10.97 2.29
N ASN A 86 3.68 12.04 1.50
CA ASN A 86 4.36 13.31 1.77
C ASN A 86 3.85 13.99 3.05
N PHE A 87 2.63 13.67 3.51
CA PHE A 87 2.12 14.13 4.79
C PHE A 87 2.89 13.55 5.99
N LEU A 88 3.29 12.28 5.93
CA LEU A 88 3.96 11.58 7.03
C LEU A 88 5.47 11.44 6.83
N GLU A 89 5.96 11.53 5.61
CA GLU A 89 7.33 11.14 5.27
C GLU A 89 7.95 12.07 4.23
N SER A 90 9.19 12.45 4.50
CA SER A 90 10.07 13.14 3.55
C SER A 90 11.23 12.23 3.13
N PRO A 91 11.62 12.24 1.84
CA PRO A 91 12.74 11.43 1.37
C PRO A 91 14.01 11.63 2.20
N VAL A 92 14.71 10.53 2.51
CA VAL A 92 16.03 10.58 3.15
C VAL A 92 17.05 11.11 2.13
N SER A 93 17.99 11.95 2.55
CA SER A 93 18.96 12.62 1.66
C SER A 93 19.96 11.68 0.96
N SER A 94 20.22 10.50 1.53
CA SER A 94 21.13 9.50 0.95
C SER A 94 20.65 8.09 1.30
N PRO A 95 19.54 7.64 0.71
CA PRO A 95 18.94 6.36 1.02
C PRO A 95 19.72 5.20 0.37
N PRO A 96 19.79 4.01 1.00
CA PRO A 96 20.29 2.81 0.33
C PRO A 96 19.51 2.51 -0.97
N LYS A 97 20.14 1.86 -1.95
CA LYS A 97 19.50 1.52 -3.25
C LYS A 97 18.17 0.78 -3.08
N LEU A 98 18.13 -0.19 -2.16
CA LEU A 98 16.93 -0.93 -1.79
C LEU A 98 15.78 0.02 -1.43
N TYR A 99 16.04 1.09 -0.67
CA TYR A 99 15.01 1.99 -0.16
C TYR A 99 14.41 2.82 -1.30
N VAL A 100 15.25 3.28 -2.23
CA VAL A 100 14.79 4.00 -3.43
C VAL A 100 13.88 3.10 -4.26
N LYS A 101 14.29 1.85 -4.48
CA LYS A 101 13.50 0.88 -5.24
C LYS A 101 12.18 0.57 -4.54
N VAL A 102 12.21 0.28 -3.23
CA VAL A 102 11.00 -0.01 -2.44
C VAL A 102 10.07 1.20 -2.40
N ARG A 103 10.59 2.43 -2.23
CA ARG A 103 9.76 3.65 -2.28
C ARG A 103 9.00 3.75 -3.59
N LYS A 104 9.68 3.53 -4.73
CA LYS A 104 9.04 3.56 -6.05
C LYS A 104 7.89 2.55 -6.14
N LEU A 105 8.17 1.29 -5.77
CA LEU A 105 7.17 0.21 -5.80
C LEU A 105 6.01 0.49 -4.83
N PHE A 106 6.32 0.98 -3.63
CA PHE A 106 5.34 1.32 -2.61
C PHE A 106 4.37 2.41 -3.09
N ILE A 107 4.88 3.53 -3.63
CA ILE A 107 4.03 4.62 -4.16
C ILE A 107 3.10 4.07 -5.25
N GLU A 108 3.64 3.29 -6.19
CA GLU A 108 2.88 2.76 -7.32
C GLU A 108 1.77 1.80 -6.88
N HIS A 109 2.10 0.82 -6.03
CA HIS A 109 1.13 -0.17 -5.61
C HIS A 109 0.15 0.36 -4.56
N LEU A 110 0.56 1.29 -3.70
CA LEU A 110 -0.36 1.99 -2.80
C LEU A 110 -1.39 2.81 -3.60
N GLN A 111 -0.97 3.49 -4.67
CA GLN A 111 -1.91 4.19 -5.55
C GLN A 111 -2.92 3.22 -6.16
N THR A 112 -2.49 2.01 -6.51
CA THR A 112 -3.38 0.97 -7.04
C THR A 112 -4.41 0.51 -5.99
N ILE A 113 -3.97 0.29 -4.75
CA ILE A 113 -4.87 -0.04 -3.62
C ILE A 113 -5.89 1.09 -3.39
N MET A 114 -5.43 2.34 -3.35
CA MET A 114 -6.30 3.51 -3.17
C MET A 114 -7.31 3.65 -4.31
N ASP A 115 -6.89 3.40 -5.55
CA ASP A 115 -7.74 3.40 -6.73
C ASP A 115 -8.82 2.30 -6.66
N PHE A 116 -8.45 1.07 -6.29
CA PHE A 116 -9.42 -0.01 -6.08
C PHE A 116 -10.38 0.28 -4.95
N TYR A 117 -9.90 0.89 -3.86
CA TYR A 117 -10.73 1.25 -2.72
C TYR A 117 -11.78 2.28 -3.15
N GLN A 118 -11.35 3.31 -3.89
CA GLN A 118 -12.24 4.32 -4.45
C GLN A 118 -13.27 3.73 -5.41
N ASP A 119 -12.87 2.79 -6.26
CA ASP A 119 -13.76 2.11 -7.19
C ASP A 119 -14.84 1.27 -6.48
N ILE A 120 -14.48 0.60 -5.39
CA ILE A 120 -15.42 -0.16 -4.57
C ILE A 120 -16.48 0.77 -3.97
N LEU A 121 -16.06 1.92 -3.44
CA LEU A 121 -16.97 2.94 -2.90
C LEU A 121 -17.88 3.54 -3.99
N ASP A 122 -17.36 3.67 -5.20
CA ASP A 122 -18.08 4.26 -6.33
C ASP A 122 -19.07 3.32 -7.02
N GLY A 123 -18.98 2.02 -6.74
CA GLY A 123 -19.77 1.00 -7.43
C GLY A 123 -21.27 1.08 -7.14
N GLY A 124 -21.72 1.96 -6.25
CA GLY A 124 -23.12 2.15 -5.85
C GLY A 124 -23.29 2.02 -4.34
N THR A 125 -24.54 1.86 -3.89
CA THR A 125 -24.83 1.69 -2.46
C THR A 125 -24.16 0.43 -1.91
N LEU A 126 -23.43 0.60 -0.82
CA LEU A 126 -22.83 -0.46 -0.01
C LEU A 126 -23.71 -0.64 1.23
N SER A 127 -24.07 -1.88 1.55
CA SER A 127 -24.93 -2.19 2.70
C SER A 127 -24.44 -3.46 3.42
N GLY A 128 -24.90 -3.60 4.66
CA GLY A 128 -24.55 -4.73 5.52
C GLY A 128 -23.31 -4.48 6.37
N VAL A 129 -23.36 -5.01 7.60
CA VAL A 129 -22.31 -4.86 8.61
C VAL A 129 -20.99 -5.44 8.11
N ALA A 130 -20.98 -6.64 7.52
CA ALA A 130 -19.78 -7.25 6.97
C ALA A 130 -19.09 -6.39 5.89
N THR A 131 -19.87 -5.76 5.00
CA THR A 131 -19.33 -4.84 3.98
C THR A 131 -18.68 -3.62 4.64
N PHE A 132 -19.36 -3.02 5.61
CA PHE A 132 -18.85 -1.88 6.37
C PHE A 132 -17.54 -2.25 7.09
N SER A 133 -17.54 -3.35 7.85
CA SER A 133 -16.37 -3.82 8.60
C SER A 133 -15.17 -4.09 7.69
N LYS A 134 -15.37 -4.75 6.54
CA LYS A 134 -14.29 -5.00 5.58
C LYS A 134 -13.69 -3.72 5.03
N LEU A 135 -14.52 -2.74 4.65
CA LEU A 135 -14.03 -1.46 4.12
C LEU A 135 -13.30 -0.65 5.19
N SER A 136 -13.82 -0.62 6.42
CA SER A 136 -13.16 0.04 7.54
C SER A 136 -11.80 -0.58 7.86
N LEU A 137 -11.70 -1.92 7.84
CA LEU A 137 -10.44 -2.63 8.04
C LEU A 137 -9.44 -2.37 6.90
N LEU A 138 -9.90 -2.33 5.65
CA LEU A 138 -9.05 -1.97 4.51
C LEU A 138 -8.53 -0.54 4.59
N ALA A 139 -9.37 0.41 5.03
CA ALA A 139 -8.93 1.79 5.28
C ALA A 139 -7.86 1.83 6.37
N ALA A 140 -8.08 1.15 7.50
CA ALA A 140 -7.09 1.04 8.56
C ALA A 140 -5.78 0.40 8.07
N CYS A 141 -5.84 -0.62 7.21
CA CYS A 141 -4.65 -1.21 6.60
C CYS A 141 -3.83 -0.20 5.79
N MET A 142 -4.47 0.74 5.08
CA MET A 142 -3.77 1.79 4.34
C MET A 142 -3.05 2.76 5.29
N ASP A 143 -3.68 3.14 6.39
CA ASP A 143 -3.06 3.99 7.43
C ASP A 143 -1.83 3.30 8.05
N GLU A 144 -1.98 2.03 8.43
CA GLU A 144 -0.90 1.21 8.99
C GLU A 144 0.25 1.00 7.98
N LEU A 145 -0.06 0.85 6.69
CA LEU A 145 0.95 0.76 5.62
C LEU A 145 1.78 2.03 5.53
N LEU A 146 1.16 3.20 5.60
CA LEU A 146 1.86 4.49 5.53
C LEU A 146 2.82 4.65 6.71
N VAL A 147 2.40 4.27 7.92
CA VAL A 147 3.24 4.31 9.12
C VAL A 147 4.38 3.30 9.03
N ALA A 148 4.09 2.06 8.63
CA ALA A 148 5.11 1.02 8.44
C ALA A 148 6.14 1.42 7.36
N PHE A 149 5.70 2.06 6.28
CA PHE A 149 6.58 2.60 5.26
C PHE A 149 7.50 3.69 5.81
N HIS A 150 6.95 4.69 6.50
CA HIS A 150 7.74 5.74 7.15
C HIS A 150 8.82 5.14 8.06
N LEU A 151 8.42 4.25 8.96
CA LEU A 151 9.34 3.62 9.92
C LEU A 151 10.43 2.79 9.21
N SER A 152 10.07 2.07 8.15
CA SER A 152 11.02 1.30 7.34
C SER A 152 12.05 2.21 6.66
N GLN A 153 11.60 3.33 6.06
CA GLN A 153 12.49 4.32 5.43
C GLN A 153 13.43 4.99 6.45
N ARG A 154 13.02 5.10 7.72
CA ARG A 154 13.83 5.62 8.83
C ARG A 154 14.65 4.55 9.56
N ALA A 155 14.73 3.35 8.99
CA ALA A 155 15.45 2.20 9.53
C ALA A 155 14.97 1.71 10.91
N MET A 156 13.69 1.95 11.23
CA MET A 156 13.03 1.50 12.44
C MET A 156 12.28 0.18 12.18
N GLY A 157 13.00 -0.83 11.67
CA GLY A 157 12.39 -2.09 11.22
C GLY A 157 11.57 -2.80 12.31
N GLY A 158 12.07 -2.83 13.55
CA GLY A 158 11.35 -3.41 14.68
C GLY A 158 10.00 -2.74 14.96
N GLN A 159 9.94 -1.41 14.90
CA GLN A 159 8.70 -0.65 15.04
C GLN A 159 7.78 -0.84 13.84
N ALA A 160 8.33 -0.89 12.63
CA ALA A 160 7.55 -1.17 11.42
C ALA A 160 6.82 -2.53 11.51
N PHE A 161 7.46 -3.55 12.10
CA PHE A 161 6.83 -4.87 12.30
C PHE A 161 5.56 -4.83 13.15
N SER A 162 5.46 -3.91 14.12
CA SER A 162 4.24 -3.77 14.93
C SER A 162 3.04 -3.35 14.07
N HIS A 163 3.23 -2.43 13.14
CA HIS A 163 2.20 -1.97 12.21
C HIS A 163 1.89 -3.02 11.13
N LEU A 164 2.92 -3.71 10.62
CA LEU A 164 2.75 -4.82 9.68
C LEU A 164 1.93 -5.97 10.30
N ARG A 165 2.14 -6.26 11.59
CA ARG A 165 1.33 -7.23 12.33
C ARG A 165 -0.15 -6.83 12.38
N THR A 166 -0.45 -5.56 12.65
CA THR A 166 -1.82 -5.04 12.64
C THR A 166 -2.50 -5.26 11.29
N ILE A 167 -1.77 -5.03 10.19
CA ILE A 167 -2.26 -5.30 8.84
C ILE A 167 -2.62 -6.78 8.66
N TYR A 168 -1.76 -7.70 9.09
CA TYR A 168 -2.03 -9.13 8.96
C TYR A 168 -3.26 -9.56 9.76
N GLU A 169 -3.44 -9.02 10.96
CA GLU A 169 -4.62 -9.25 11.79
C GLU A 169 -5.90 -8.73 11.13
N ALA A 170 -5.86 -7.54 10.54
CA ALA A 170 -6.98 -6.98 9.79
C ALA A 170 -7.32 -7.78 8.53
N VAL A 171 -6.31 -8.22 7.77
CA VAL A 171 -6.47 -9.09 6.61
C VAL A 171 -7.11 -10.44 6.99
N ASP A 172 -6.68 -11.03 8.11
CA ASP A 172 -7.29 -12.27 8.61
C ASP A 172 -8.76 -12.05 9.00
N LEU A 173 -9.11 -10.92 9.64
CA LEU A 173 -10.50 -10.60 9.93
C LEU A 173 -11.33 -10.42 8.64
N ILE A 174 -10.79 -9.74 7.62
CA ILE A 174 -11.46 -9.58 6.32
C ILE A 174 -11.74 -10.95 5.67
N ASP A 175 -10.75 -11.85 5.67
CA ASP A 175 -10.89 -13.22 5.16
C ASP A 175 -11.96 -13.99 5.94
N LEU A 176 -11.98 -13.87 7.27
CA LEU A 176 -13.04 -14.46 8.10
C LEU A 176 -14.41 -13.89 7.74
N PHE A 177 -14.56 -12.57 7.60
CA PHE A 177 -15.84 -11.94 7.26
C PHE A 177 -16.33 -12.28 5.85
N ASN A 178 -15.44 -12.70 4.95
CA ASN A 178 -15.84 -13.23 3.65
C ASN A 178 -16.45 -14.64 3.76
N ARG A 179 -16.03 -15.44 4.74
CA ARG A 179 -16.49 -16.83 4.96
C ARG A 179 -17.66 -16.91 5.93
N GLU A 180 -17.61 -16.11 7.00
CA GLU A 180 -18.53 -16.08 8.14
C GLU A 180 -18.96 -14.61 8.38
N PRO A 181 -19.90 -14.06 7.60
CA PRO A 181 -20.34 -12.67 7.73
C PRO A 181 -20.85 -12.29 9.13
N GLU A 182 -21.43 -13.24 9.87
CA GLU A 182 -21.90 -13.09 11.25
C GLU A 182 -20.77 -12.78 12.24
N ALA A 183 -19.53 -13.12 11.91
CA ALA A 183 -18.37 -12.73 12.71
C ALA A 183 -18.18 -11.20 12.67
N ALA A 184 -18.58 -10.53 11.59
CA ALA A 184 -18.57 -9.07 11.52
C ALA A 184 -19.63 -8.45 12.44
N ASP A 185 -20.82 -9.07 12.52
CA ASP A 185 -21.87 -8.63 13.46
C ASP A 185 -21.37 -8.73 14.90
N LEU A 186 -20.69 -9.83 15.26
CA LEU A 186 -20.07 -9.98 16.58
C LEU A 186 -19.01 -8.89 16.82
N TRP A 187 -18.16 -8.64 15.83
CA TRP A 187 -17.10 -7.62 15.91
C TRP A 187 -17.66 -6.21 16.16
N THR A 188 -18.83 -5.89 15.59
CA THR A 188 -19.50 -4.59 15.78
C THR A 188 -20.59 -4.58 16.85
N SER A 189 -20.84 -5.69 17.55
CA SER A 189 -22.06 -5.92 18.35
C SER A 189 -22.20 -5.05 19.61
N GLY A 190 -21.23 -4.20 19.94
CA GLY A 190 -21.21 -3.43 21.20
C GLY A 190 -21.14 -4.30 22.47
N LYS A 191 -20.96 -5.62 22.33
CA LYS A 191 -20.76 -6.55 23.45
C LYS A 191 -19.48 -6.20 24.22
N PRO A 192 -19.36 -6.62 25.49
CA PRO A 192 -18.12 -6.45 26.25
C PRO A 192 -16.92 -6.97 25.46
N TRP A 193 -15.86 -6.16 25.40
CA TRP A 193 -14.63 -6.45 24.64
C TRP A 193 -14.10 -7.87 24.86
N GLN A 194 -14.12 -8.36 26.09
CA GLN A 194 -13.63 -9.70 26.44
C GLN A 194 -14.37 -10.79 25.66
N LYS A 195 -15.70 -10.69 25.52
CA LYS A 195 -16.49 -11.67 24.76
C LYS A 195 -16.19 -11.65 23.27
N VAL A 196 -15.92 -10.46 22.72
CA VAL A 196 -15.49 -10.32 21.33
C VAL A 196 -14.09 -10.92 21.15
N TRP A 197 -13.18 -10.65 22.09
CA TRP A 197 -11.80 -11.14 22.09
C TRP A 197 -11.70 -12.66 22.22
N ASP A 198 -12.55 -13.29 23.03
CA ASP A 198 -12.56 -14.75 23.20
C ASP A 198 -12.87 -15.49 21.89
N GLU A 199 -13.61 -14.85 20.98
CA GLU A 199 -14.05 -15.41 19.69
C GLU A 199 -13.22 -14.92 18.50
N LEU A 200 -12.76 -13.68 18.54
CA LEU A 200 -12.15 -12.96 17.43
C LEU A 200 -10.73 -12.45 17.73
N SER A 201 -10.09 -12.94 18.80
CA SER A 201 -8.65 -12.71 18.99
C SER A 201 -7.85 -13.25 17.79
N PRO A 202 -6.69 -12.66 17.46
CA PRO A 202 -5.92 -13.04 16.29
C PRO A 202 -5.63 -14.55 16.18
N GLY A 203 -5.34 -15.21 17.31
CA GLY A 203 -5.12 -16.66 17.34
C GLY A 203 -6.37 -17.48 16.98
N LYS A 204 -7.55 -17.04 17.46
CA LYS A 204 -8.83 -17.70 17.20
C LYS A 204 -9.29 -17.53 15.76
N VAL A 205 -9.17 -16.32 15.21
CA VAL A 205 -9.46 -16.04 13.80
C VAL A 205 -8.61 -16.95 12.90
N ARG A 206 -7.31 -17.04 13.16
CA ARG A 206 -6.41 -17.90 12.37
C ARG A 206 -6.70 -19.39 12.51
N GLN A 207 -7.15 -19.82 13.69
CA GLN A 207 -7.61 -21.19 13.90
C GLN A 207 -8.84 -21.48 13.03
N LYS A 208 -9.84 -20.58 13.03
CA LYS A 208 -11.04 -20.68 12.17
C LYS A 208 -10.68 -20.70 10.68
N LEU A 209 -9.67 -19.93 10.27
CA LEU A 209 -9.19 -19.88 8.89
C LEU A 209 -8.26 -21.06 8.48
N GLY A 210 -7.88 -21.94 9.41
CA GLY A 210 -6.92 -23.02 9.14
C GLY A 210 -5.47 -22.55 8.95
N LYS A 211 -5.13 -21.32 9.35
CA LYS A 211 -3.79 -20.70 9.17
C LYS A 211 -2.85 -20.86 10.36
N GLY A 212 -3.23 -21.62 11.39
CA GLY A 212 -2.52 -21.69 12.67
C GLY A 212 -1.04 -22.08 12.56
N ALA A 213 -0.70 -23.06 11.72
CA ALA A 213 0.68 -23.54 11.55
C ALA A 213 1.57 -22.51 10.84
N ILE A 214 1.15 -22.02 9.67
CA ILE A 214 1.90 -21.03 8.87
C ILE A 214 2.12 -19.74 9.66
N PHE A 215 1.11 -19.30 10.41
CA PHE A 215 1.26 -18.10 11.21
C PHE A 215 2.19 -18.30 12.40
N LYS A 216 2.26 -19.49 13.00
CA LYS A 216 3.25 -19.77 14.05
C LYS A 216 4.67 -19.51 13.53
N ASP A 217 4.94 -19.88 12.28
CA ASP A 217 6.25 -19.69 11.66
C ASP A 217 6.51 -18.21 11.33
N ILE A 218 5.55 -17.50 10.71
CA ILE A 218 5.66 -16.06 10.42
C ILE A 218 5.77 -15.24 11.71
N TYR A 219 4.97 -15.55 12.73
CA TYR A 219 5.00 -14.89 14.02
C TYR A 219 6.32 -15.14 14.74
N SER A 220 6.84 -16.37 14.71
CA SER A 220 8.15 -16.70 15.26
C SER A 220 9.25 -15.89 14.55
N LEU A 221 9.17 -15.79 13.22
CA LEU A 221 10.10 -14.98 12.43
C LEU A 221 10.03 -13.51 12.84
N VAL A 222 8.86 -12.87 12.75
CA VAL A 222 8.68 -11.44 13.05
C VAL A 222 9.00 -11.10 14.52
N SER A 223 8.63 -11.99 15.45
CA SER A 223 8.95 -11.84 16.88
C SER A 223 10.47 -11.97 17.14
N GLY A 224 11.12 -12.95 16.49
CA GLY A 224 12.57 -13.13 16.55
C GLY A 224 13.34 -11.97 15.92
N MET A 225 12.72 -11.26 14.99
CA MET A 225 13.27 -10.06 14.34
C MET A 225 12.97 -8.77 15.10
N GLY A 226 12.40 -8.85 16.30
CA GLY A 226 12.36 -7.73 17.23
C GLY A 226 11.06 -6.92 17.24
N ALA A 227 9.95 -7.50 16.80
CA ALA A 227 8.61 -6.96 17.05
C ALA A 227 8.18 -7.10 18.53
N HIS A 228 8.76 -8.07 19.26
CA HIS A 228 8.52 -8.28 20.69
C HIS A 228 9.78 -8.02 21.51
N PRO A 229 9.65 -7.56 22.77
CA PRO A 229 10.77 -7.39 23.70
C PRO A 229 11.33 -8.76 24.09
N SER A 230 12.24 -9.27 23.26
CA SER A 230 12.97 -10.52 23.46
C SER A 230 14.45 -10.26 23.67
N PHE A 231 15.18 -11.26 24.17
CA PHE A 231 16.64 -11.16 24.26
C PHE A 231 17.28 -11.01 22.87
N ASP A 232 16.71 -11.63 21.84
CA ASP A 232 17.16 -11.46 20.45
C ASP A 232 16.96 -10.03 19.94
N MET A 233 15.82 -9.41 20.26
CA MET A 233 15.59 -7.98 20.00
C MET A 233 16.62 -7.11 20.73
N MET A 234 16.90 -7.39 22.01
CA MET A 234 17.94 -6.67 22.72
C MET A 234 19.30 -6.87 22.05
N ARG A 235 19.65 -8.08 21.63
CA ARG A 235 20.92 -8.39 20.97
C ARG A 235 21.07 -7.68 19.61
N SER A 236 19.98 -7.45 18.87
CA SER A 236 20.05 -6.68 17.61
C SER A 236 20.23 -5.18 17.85
N ARG A 237 19.78 -4.64 19.00
CA ARG A 237 19.90 -3.22 19.40
C ARG A 237 21.15 -2.90 20.20
N CYS A 238 21.63 -3.85 21.00
CA CYS A 238 22.79 -3.72 21.86
C CYS A 238 24.02 -4.23 21.12
N ARG A 239 24.99 -3.35 20.88
CA ARG A 239 26.34 -3.81 20.50
C ARG A 239 27.20 -3.80 21.75
N LYS A 240 27.93 -4.89 22.00
CA LYS A 240 29.07 -4.85 22.92
C LYS A 240 30.00 -3.77 22.36
N ALA A 241 30.30 -2.72 23.12
CA ALA A 241 31.28 -1.76 22.66
C ALA A 241 32.61 -2.50 22.54
N ILE A 242 33.28 -2.30 21.41
CA ILE A 242 34.68 -2.74 21.25
C ILE A 242 35.57 -1.93 22.20
N GLU A 243 35.09 -0.77 22.63
CA GLU A 243 35.77 0.15 23.54
C GLU A 243 35.54 -0.23 25.00
N LEU A 244 36.66 -0.28 25.74
CA LEU A 244 36.66 -0.37 27.19
C LEU A 244 36.53 1.05 27.76
N SER A 245 35.86 1.19 28.90
CA SER A 245 35.90 2.44 29.66
C SER A 245 37.32 2.75 30.13
N GLU A 246 37.55 3.97 30.62
CA GLU A 246 38.84 4.36 31.24
C GLU A 246 39.30 3.40 32.36
N LYS A 247 38.36 2.66 32.97
CA LYS A 247 38.63 1.65 34.02
C LYS A 247 38.80 0.22 33.48
N GLY A 248 38.89 0.04 32.16
CA GLY A 248 39.04 -1.27 31.52
C GLY A 248 37.77 -2.11 31.47
N ASN A 249 36.61 -1.56 31.84
CA ASN A 249 35.35 -2.30 31.81
C ASN A 249 34.70 -2.26 30.41
N PRO A 250 34.13 -3.36 29.90
CA PRO A 250 33.41 -3.34 28.64
C PRO A 250 32.25 -2.33 28.69
N MET A 251 32.21 -1.40 27.73
CA MET A 251 31.06 -0.52 27.60
C MET A 251 29.93 -1.22 26.84
N ILE A 252 28.69 -0.90 27.21
CA ILE A 252 27.50 -1.38 26.52
C ILE A 252 26.93 -0.19 25.75
N LEU A 253 26.83 -0.32 24.42
CA LEU A 253 26.14 0.66 23.60
C LEU A 253 24.74 0.14 23.28
N ILE A 254 23.73 0.78 23.87
CA ILE A 254 22.32 0.54 23.56
C ILE A 254 21.88 1.59 22.55
N LYS A 255 21.50 1.17 21.34
CA LYS A 255 20.97 2.10 20.34
C LYS A 255 19.47 2.29 20.53
N ILE A 256 19.07 3.54 20.70
CA ILE A 256 17.67 3.98 20.66
C ILE A 256 17.42 4.57 19.26
N GLY A 257 16.32 4.18 18.64
CA GLY A 257 16.00 4.57 17.25
C GLY A 257 16.44 3.53 16.21
N GLY A 258 16.27 3.88 14.94
CA GLY A 258 16.52 2.97 13.82
C GLY A 258 17.99 2.64 13.57
N SER A 259 18.27 1.54 12.85
CA SER A 259 19.61 1.10 12.49
C SER A 259 19.68 0.76 10.99
N ARG A 260 20.31 1.64 10.21
CA ARG A 260 20.33 1.64 8.72
C ARG A 260 20.88 0.37 8.06
N SER A 261 21.52 -0.51 8.82
CA SER A 261 22.19 -1.71 8.30
C SER A 261 21.80 -2.96 9.07
N SER A 262 20.66 -2.93 9.75
CA SER A 262 20.14 -4.09 10.46
C SER A 262 19.33 -4.97 9.50
N LYS A 263 19.40 -6.29 9.69
CA LYS A 263 18.65 -7.26 8.87
C LYS A 263 17.15 -6.96 8.96
N GLU A 264 16.69 -6.62 10.15
CA GLU A 264 15.32 -6.23 10.48
C GLU A 264 14.81 -5.12 9.56
N THR A 265 15.65 -4.13 9.28
CA THR A 265 15.28 -3.03 8.38
C THR A 265 15.14 -3.50 6.94
N VAL A 266 16.03 -4.37 6.46
CA VAL A 266 15.89 -4.96 5.11
C VAL A 266 14.59 -5.75 5.02
N PHE A 267 14.32 -6.60 6.00
CA PHE A 267 13.11 -7.42 6.03
C PHE A 267 11.83 -6.61 6.20
N SER A 268 11.84 -5.47 6.90
CA SER A 268 10.65 -4.62 7.00
C SER A 268 10.20 -4.08 5.64
N HIS A 269 11.12 -3.81 4.72
CA HIS A 269 10.78 -3.42 3.35
C HIS A 269 10.13 -4.55 2.56
N PHE A 270 10.61 -5.79 2.72
CA PHE A 270 9.99 -6.95 2.07
C PHE A 270 8.61 -7.25 2.65
N LEU A 271 8.47 -7.26 3.97
CA LEU A 271 7.18 -7.51 4.61
C LEU A 271 6.17 -6.40 4.30
N LEU A 272 6.62 -5.15 4.12
CA LEU A 272 5.78 -4.05 3.67
C LEU A 272 5.18 -4.30 2.27
N LEU A 273 6.00 -4.69 1.29
CA LEU A 273 5.49 -5.00 -0.05
C LEU A 273 4.64 -6.28 -0.07
N LEU A 274 4.96 -7.26 0.77
CA LEU A 274 4.11 -8.43 0.96
C LEU A 274 2.74 -8.04 1.54
N SER A 275 2.69 -7.10 2.48
CA SER A 275 1.43 -6.56 3.01
C SER A 275 0.58 -5.89 1.94
N ILE A 276 1.20 -5.17 0.98
CA ILE A 276 0.50 -4.61 -0.18
C ILE A 276 -0.16 -5.74 -1.01
N ILE A 277 0.58 -6.81 -1.31
CA ILE A 277 0.05 -7.97 -2.04
C ILE A 277 -1.14 -8.58 -1.30
N MET A 278 -1.02 -8.76 0.02
CA MET A 278 -2.09 -9.31 0.85
C MET A 278 -3.34 -8.44 0.84
N ILE A 279 -3.19 -7.11 1.02
CA ILE A 279 -4.31 -6.16 0.99
C ILE A 279 -4.98 -6.17 -0.38
N MET A 280 -4.19 -6.09 -1.46
CA MET A 280 -4.72 -6.10 -2.84
C MET A 280 -5.48 -7.41 -3.13
N GLY A 281 -4.91 -8.56 -2.76
CA GLY A 281 -5.57 -9.85 -2.89
C GLY A 281 -6.89 -9.92 -2.10
N MET A 282 -6.92 -9.39 -0.88
CA MET A 282 -8.15 -9.33 -0.08
C MET A 282 -9.21 -8.41 -0.68
N MET A 283 -8.82 -7.26 -1.25
CA MET A 283 -9.76 -6.38 -1.93
C MET A 283 -10.40 -7.07 -3.14
N ILE A 284 -9.58 -7.74 -3.95
CA ILE A 284 -10.02 -8.48 -5.13
C ILE A 284 -10.99 -9.60 -4.73
N ALA A 285 -10.63 -10.41 -3.73
CA ALA A 285 -11.47 -11.50 -3.26
C ALA A 285 -12.79 -11.00 -2.63
N SER A 286 -12.75 -9.92 -1.85
CA SER A 286 -13.90 -9.41 -1.10
C SER A 286 -14.89 -8.63 -1.95
N PHE A 287 -14.45 -8.06 -3.08
CA PHE A 287 -15.20 -7.09 -3.87
C PHE A 287 -15.08 -7.33 -5.38
N GLU A 288 -14.88 -8.57 -5.81
CA GLU A 288 -14.74 -8.96 -7.23
C GLU A 288 -15.77 -8.29 -8.14
N ARG A 289 -17.05 -8.30 -7.76
CA ARG A 289 -18.15 -7.73 -8.57
C ARG A 289 -18.10 -6.21 -8.72
N ARG A 290 -17.28 -5.53 -7.92
CA ARG A 290 -17.08 -4.07 -7.95
C ARG A 290 -15.81 -3.67 -8.68
N LEU A 291 -14.91 -4.63 -8.95
CA LEU A 291 -13.64 -4.40 -9.62
C LEU A 291 -13.71 -4.91 -11.06
N ASN A 292 -12.90 -4.32 -11.94
CA ASN A 292 -12.73 -4.86 -13.28
C ASN A 292 -11.73 -6.04 -13.21
N ALA A 293 -12.12 -7.21 -13.71
CA ALA A 293 -11.33 -8.43 -13.56
C ALA A 293 -9.97 -8.35 -14.27
N GLU A 294 -9.94 -7.85 -15.51
CA GLU A 294 -8.70 -7.69 -16.30
C GLU A 294 -7.73 -6.73 -15.60
N GLU A 295 -8.24 -5.60 -15.12
CA GLU A 295 -7.43 -4.64 -14.36
C GLU A 295 -6.91 -5.22 -13.05
N ALA A 296 -7.76 -5.95 -12.31
CA ALA A 296 -7.39 -6.61 -11.05
C ALA A 296 -6.30 -7.66 -11.26
N GLU A 297 -6.42 -8.50 -12.30
CA GLU A 297 -5.42 -9.51 -12.64
C GLU A 297 -4.08 -8.88 -13.04
N SER A 298 -4.13 -7.86 -13.91
CA SER A 298 -2.93 -7.15 -14.36
C SER A 298 -2.20 -6.46 -13.19
N ALA A 299 -2.95 -5.75 -12.32
CA ALA A 299 -2.42 -5.09 -11.14
C ALA A 299 -1.78 -6.08 -10.15
N MET A 300 -2.49 -7.16 -9.83
CA MET A 300 -2.01 -8.18 -8.90
C MET A 300 -0.77 -8.89 -9.46
N THR A 301 -0.78 -9.24 -10.74
CA THR A 301 0.35 -9.85 -11.45
C THR A 301 1.57 -8.95 -11.36
N LYS A 302 1.41 -7.66 -11.70
CA LYS A 302 2.50 -6.69 -11.63
C LYS A 302 3.08 -6.59 -10.22
N CYS A 303 2.22 -6.43 -9.21
CA CYS A 303 2.65 -6.30 -7.81
C CYS A 303 3.43 -7.52 -7.31
N CYS A 304 2.92 -8.71 -7.61
CA CYS A 304 3.58 -9.98 -7.33
C CYS A 304 4.95 -10.12 -8.01
N MET A 305 5.06 -9.74 -9.29
CA MET A 305 6.32 -9.85 -10.04
C MET A 305 7.35 -8.80 -9.60
N ASP A 306 6.92 -7.57 -9.33
CA ASP A 306 7.81 -6.54 -8.78
C ASP A 306 8.39 -6.94 -7.41
N TYR A 307 7.58 -7.59 -6.57
CA TYR A 307 8.04 -8.16 -5.31
C TYR A 307 9.05 -9.29 -5.53
N ALA A 308 8.75 -10.23 -6.44
CA ALA A 308 9.63 -11.35 -6.75
C ALA A 308 10.99 -10.86 -7.27
N ASP A 309 10.99 -9.89 -8.19
CA ASP A 309 12.21 -9.28 -8.73
C ASP A 309 13.04 -8.60 -7.65
N LEU A 310 12.39 -7.87 -6.74
CA LEU A 310 13.09 -7.25 -5.62
C LEU A 310 13.71 -8.31 -4.69
N PHE A 311 12.96 -9.37 -4.39
CA PHE A 311 13.43 -10.47 -3.54
C PHE A 311 14.62 -11.19 -4.18
N ASP A 312 14.55 -11.43 -5.49
CA ASP A 312 15.63 -12.07 -6.23
C ASP A 312 16.90 -11.21 -6.24
N GLU A 313 16.76 -9.90 -6.51
CA GLU A 313 17.88 -8.96 -6.58
C GLU A 313 18.58 -8.77 -5.23
N TYR A 314 17.81 -8.61 -4.13
CA TYR A 314 18.36 -8.17 -2.85
C TYR A 314 18.46 -9.25 -1.77
N LEU A 315 17.84 -10.43 -1.96
CA LEU A 315 17.97 -11.55 -1.03
C LEU A 315 18.54 -12.80 -1.71
N ASN A 316 17.92 -13.30 -2.77
CA ASN A 316 18.33 -14.59 -3.34
C ASN A 316 19.71 -14.54 -4.00
N LYS A 317 19.98 -13.52 -4.82
CA LYS A 317 21.28 -13.38 -5.48
C LYS A 317 22.42 -13.26 -4.45
N PRO A 318 22.37 -12.35 -3.46
CA PRO A 318 23.40 -12.29 -2.42
C PRO A 318 23.54 -13.60 -1.61
N ALA A 319 22.44 -14.29 -1.30
CA ALA A 319 22.49 -15.54 -0.55
C ALA A 319 23.12 -16.69 -1.37
N LYS A 320 22.84 -16.77 -2.68
CA LYS A 320 23.51 -17.70 -3.60
C LYS A 320 24.99 -17.41 -3.73
N GLU A 321 25.36 -16.13 -3.87
CA GLU A 321 26.76 -15.68 -3.89
C GLU A 321 27.50 -16.02 -2.58
N ALA A 322 26.77 -16.06 -1.45
CA ALA A 322 27.27 -16.51 -0.15
C ALA A 322 27.27 -18.05 0.04
N GLY A 323 26.92 -18.83 -0.98
CA GLY A 323 26.91 -20.29 -0.93
C GLY A 323 25.72 -20.91 -0.19
N MET A 324 24.66 -20.13 0.10
CA MET A 324 23.45 -20.67 0.71
C MET A 324 22.61 -21.42 -0.33
N LYS A 325 22.11 -22.60 0.03
CA LYS A 325 21.08 -23.30 -0.75
C LYS A 325 19.74 -22.62 -0.52
N ILE A 326 19.08 -22.24 -1.60
CA ILE A 326 17.75 -21.63 -1.58
C ILE A 326 16.82 -22.56 -2.34
N ASP A 327 15.87 -23.16 -1.63
CA ASP A 327 14.87 -24.04 -2.20
C ASP A 327 13.63 -23.22 -2.60
N GLY A 328 13.26 -23.29 -3.89
CA GLY A 328 12.18 -22.50 -4.48
C GLY A 328 12.52 -21.03 -4.72
N THR A 329 11.69 -20.35 -5.51
CA THR A 329 11.85 -18.91 -5.80
C THR A 329 10.63 -18.12 -5.33
N ALA A 330 10.84 -16.87 -4.91
CA ALA A 330 9.74 -15.96 -4.60
C ALA A 330 8.79 -15.83 -5.81
N ARG A 331 9.36 -15.84 -7.01
CA ARG A 331 8.63 -15.87 -8.28
C ARG A 331 7.67 -17.05 -8.39
N GLU A 332 8.10 -18.27 -8.15
CA GLU A 332 7.22 -19.46 -8.20
C GLU A 332 6.05 -19.36 -7.21
N VAL A 333 6.30 -18.86 -5.99
CA VAL A 333 5.25 -18.67 -4.99
C VAL A 333 4.24 -17.62 -5.46
N MET A 334 4.73 -16.50 -6.00
CA MET A 334 3.90 -15.42 -6.51
C MET A 334 3.07 -15.84 -7.73
N GLU A 335 3.64 -16.66 -8.63
CA GLU A 335 2.90 -17.22 -9.77
C GLU A 335 1.79 -18.19 -9.31
N LYS A 336 2.05 -19.02 -8.30
CA LYS A 336 1.02 -19.90 -7.71
C LYS A 336 -0.11 -19.09 -7.10
N LEU A 337 0.20 -17.99 -6.39
CA LEU A 337 -0.79 -17.09 -5.83
C LEU A 337 -1.69 -16.46 -6.92
N ILE A 338 -1.10 -15.94 -7.99
CA ILE A 338 -1.85 -15.37 -9.12
C ILE A 338 -2.79 -16.42 -9.71
N LYS A 339 -2.30 -17.64 -9.95
CA LYS A 339 -3.13 -18.74 -10.48
C LYS A 339 -4.30 -19.08 -9.54
N ALA A 340 -4.06 -19.17 -8.24
CA ALA A 340 -5.11 -19.45 -7.26
C ALA A 340 -6.20 -18.36 -7.22
N LEU A 341 -5.84 -17.10 -7.45
CA LEU A 341 -6.80 -15.98 -7.42
C LEU A 341 -7.66 -15.88 -8.69
N PHE A 342 -7.12 -16.23 -9.87
CA PHE A 342 -7.76 -15.93 -11.15
C PHE A 342 -8.08 -17.15 -12.03
N LYS A 343 -7.49 -18.33 -11.80
CA LYS A 343 -7.66 -19.51 -12.68
C LYS A 343 -8.59 -20.60 -12.15
N GLU A 344 -9.09 -20.48 -10.92
CA GLU A 344 -10.06 -21.44 -10.34
C GLU A 344 -11.53 -20.99 -10.47
N LYS A 345 -11.87 -20.16 -11.47
CA LYS A 345 -13.25 -19.69 -11.69
C LYS A 345 -13.82 -20.15 -13.03
#